data_AF-A0A1H7XP70-F1
#
_entry.id   AF-A0A1H7XP70-F1
#
_cell.length_a   1.000
_cell.length_b   1.000
_cell.length_c   1.000
_cell.angle_alpha   90.00
_cell.angle_beta   90.00
_cell.angle_gamma   90.00
#
_symmetry.space_group_name_H-M   'P 1'
#
loop_
_entity.id
_entity.type
_entity.pdbx_description
1 polymer ?
#
loop_
_entity_poly.entity_id
_entity_poly.type
_entity_poly.pdbx_seq_one_letter_code
_entity_poly.pdbx_strand_id
1 'polypeptide(L)'
;MGKKDMRWGWHGAVLSVAMAMACGDEAEVRREPVGSFLLPRDAVPNGNAAVGPFCCSGRTLIVEGPQGQGPLGYLHFFFWEGQAYTLTDTESMAPDLYLGVSARRSLDTGRGDELLDRISFSGDELRPGASKRLRIGALEYIATLTRVETVQYKGAPHFLMSSLEVSVDVLSVTDTP
;
A
#
# COMPACT_ATOMS: atom_id res chain seq x y z
N MET A 1 4.06 28.39 66.01
CA MET A 1 4.89 29.20 65.10
C MET A 1 5.12 28.35 63.84
N GLY A 2 4.77 28.69 62.62
CA GLY A 2 4.12 29.84 61.99
C GLY A 2 4.02 29.47 60.49
N LYS A 3 2.89 29.81 59.86
CA LYS A 3 2.53 29.56 58.45
C LYS A 3 3.61 29.95 57.44
N LYS A 4 3.67 29.26 56.30
CA LYS A 4 3.43 29.88 54.97
C LYS A 4 3.18 28.88 53.85
N ASP A 5 2.03 29.06 53.21
CA ASP A 5 1.64 28.54 51.91
C ASP A 5 2.58 29.03 50.80
N MET A 6 2.76 28.20 49.76
CA MET A 6 2.89 28.74 48.40
C MET A 6 2.46 27.73 47.34
N ARG A 7 1.24 27.93 46.83
CA ARG A 7 0.71 27.39 45.56
C ARG A 7 1.39 28.10 44.39
N TRP A 8 1.98 27.37 43.45
CA TRP A 8 2.13 27.72 42.02
C TRP A 8 2.13 26.37 41.28
N GLY A 9 1.18 25.98 40.43
CA GLY A 9 0.37 26.78 39.51
C GLY A 9 1.09 26.92 38.18
N TRP A 10 1.24 25.83 37.42
CA TRP A 10 1.66 25.88 36.01
C TRP A 10 0.51 25.34 35.15
N HIS A 11 -0.44 26.22 34.85
CA HIS A 11 -1.03 26.29 33.50
C HIS A 11 0.12 26.71 32.56
N GLY A 12 0.36 26.12 31.40
CA GLY A 12 -0.60 25.79 30.36
C GLY A 12 -0.10 26.51 29.11
N ALA A 13 0.19 25.77 28.05
CA ALA A 13 0.25 26.27 26.68
C ALA A 13 0.13 25.07 25.73
N VAL A 14 -1.03 24.42 25.75
CA VAL A 14 -1.46 23.64 24.58
C VAL A 14 -1.79 24.69 23.53
N LEU A 15 -1.00 24.74 22.45
CA LEU A 15 -1.36 25.52 21.27
C LEU A 15 -2.58 24.83 20.62
N SER A 16 -3.77 25.18 21.09
CA SER A 16 -5.01 24.90 20.39
C SER A 16 -5.10 25.90 19.25
N VAL A 17 -4.71 25.48 18.05
CA VAL A 17 -5.09 26.19 16.82
C VAL A 17 -6.56 25.90 16.59
N ALA A 18 -7.42 26.81 17.06
CA ALA A 18 -8.82 26.84 16.64
C ALA A 18 -8.86 27.39 15.21
N MET A 19 -8.96 26.50 14.23
CA MET A 19 -9.37 26.85 12.88
C MET A 19 -10.89 26.81 12.82
N ALA A 20 -11.47 27.94 12.42
CA ALA A 20 -12.89 28.20 12.37
C ALA A 20 -13.59 27.39 11.27
N MET A 21 -14.77 26.90 11.64
CA MET A 21 -15.95 26.57 10.84
C MET A 21 -15.78 26.50 9.32
N ALA A 22 -15.82 25.27 8.80
CA ALA A 22 -16.53 24.96 7.57
C ALA A 22 -17.65 23.97 7.92
N CYS A 23 -18.91 24.35 7.69
CA CYS A 23 -20.02 23.42 7.66
C CYS A 23 -19.84 22.49 6.46
N GLY A 24 -19.58 21.23 6.75
CA GLY A 24 -19.68 20.11 5.84
C GLY A 24 -19.52 18.86 6.70
N ASP A 25 -20.55 18.02 6.75
CA ASP A 25 -20.43 16.66 7.27
C ASP A 25 -19.47 15.88 6.35
N GLU A 26 -18.16 16.15 6.45
CA GLU A 26 -17.16 15.19 5.99
C GLU A 26 -17.11 14.11 7.06
N ALA A 27 -17.83 13.02 6.80
CA ALA A 27 -17.74 11.78 7.58
C ALA A 27 -16.27 11.52 7.96
N GLU A 28 -15.99 11.41 9.25
CA GLU A 28 -14.63 11.18 9.73
C GLU A 28 -14.15 9.83 9.16
N VAL A 29 -13.14 9.85 8.30
CA VAL A 29 -12.58 8.62 7.72
C VAL A 29 -11.53 8.06 8.66
N ARG A 30 -11.88 6.98 9.38
CA ARG A 30 -10.96 6.28 10.27
C ARG A 30 -10.09 5.32 9.48
N ARG A 31 -8.78 5.37 9.75
CA ARG A 31 -7.77 4.47 9.15
C ARG A 31 -7.07 3.68 10.25
N GLU A 32 -7.04 2.36 10.12
CA GLU A 32 -6.33 1.50 11.09
C GLU A 32 -5.30 0.60 10.39
N PRO A 33 -4.11 0.41 10.96
CA PRO A 33 -3.12 -0.52 10.41
C PRO A 33 -3.66 -1.96 10.33
N VAL A 34 -3.60 -2.53 9.13
CA VAL A 34 -3.86 -3.96 8.88
C VAL A 34 -2.54 -4.73 8.86
N GLY A 35 -1.54 -4.20 8.14
CA GLY A 35 -0.23 -4.82 8.07
C GLY A 35 0.74 -4.04 7.19
N SER A 36 2.02 -4.38 7.32
CA SER A 36 3.12 -3.87 6.50
C SER A 36 3.86 -5.05 5.90
N PHE A 37 4.03 -5.04 4.58
CA PHE A 37 4.55 -6.17 3.82
C PHE A 37 5.69 -5.73 2.91
N LEU A 38 6.56 -6.67 2.56
CA LEU A 38 7.68 -6.47 1.64
C LEU A 38 7.57 -7.45 0.47
N LEU A 39 7.31 -6.93 -0.72
CA LEU A 39 7.16 -7.71 -1.95
C LEU A 39 8.47 -7.67 -2.75
N PRO A 40 8.92 -8.80 -3.37
CA PRO A 40 8.26 -10.10 -3.46
C PRO A 40 8.39 -11.01 -2.23
N ARG A 41 9.17 -10.62 -1.21
CA ARG A 41 9.64 -11.50 -0.13
C ARG A 41 8.51 -12.19 0.63
N ASP A 42 7.49 -11.43 1.01
CA ASP A 42 6.38 -11.92 1.85
C ASP A 42 5.27 -12.59 1.03
N ALA A 43 5.27 -12.42 -0.29
CA ALA A 43 4.30 -13.05 -1.19
C ALA A 43 4.67 -14.50 -1.51
N VAL A 44 3.67 -15.33 -1.80
CA VAL A 44 3.87 -16.72 -2.25
C VAL A 44 3.80 -16.81 -3.78
N PRO A 45 4.59 -17.68 -4.44
CA PRO A 45 4.42 -17.95 -5.87
C PRO A 45 3.02 -18.46 -6.19
N ASN A 46 2.42 -17.99 -7.28
CA ASN A 46 1.10 -18.48 -7.71
C ASN A 46 1.14 -19.92 -8.25
N GLY A 47 2.26 -20.35 -8.83
CA GLY A 47 2.50 -21.76 -9.19
C GLY A 47 1.47 -22.34 -10.17
N ASN A 48 1.06 -21.59 -11.19
CA ASN A 48 -0.01 -21.95 -12.13
C ASN A 48 -1.40 -22.14 -11.49
N ALA A 49 -1.60 -21.68 -10.25
CA ALA A 49 -2.88 -21.66 -9.58
C ALA A 49 -3.37 -20.21 -9.36
N ALA A 50 -4.66 -20.09 -9.05
CA ALA A 50 -5.23 -18.83 -8.60
C ALA A 50 -4.97 -18.63 -7.09
N VAL A 51 -4.55 -17.41 -6.73
CA VAL A 51 -4.49 -16.93 -5.35
C VAL A 51 -5.39 -15.70 -5.26
N GLY A 52 -6.58 -15.87 -4.69
CA GLY A 52 -7.63 -14.85 -4.78
C GLY A 52 -8.00 -14.57 -6.25
N PRO A 53 -8.10 -13.29 -6.65
CA PRO A 53 -8.43 -12.92 -8.02
C PRO A 53 -7.25 -12.99 -9.00
N PHE A 54 -6.03 -13.25 -8.52
CA PHE A 54 -4.83 -13.25 -9.34
C PHE A 54 -4.42 -14.66 -9.73
N CYS A 55 -4.20 -14.90 -11.03
CA CYS A 55 -3.83 -16.21 -11.54
C CYS A 55 -2.43 -16.33 -12.11
N CYS A 56 -1.94 -17.56 -11.94
CA CYS A 56 -1.09 -18.33 -12.82
C CYS A 56 0.39 -18.02 -12.64
N SER A 57 0.80 -16.80 -12.97
CA SER A 57 2.18 -16.34 -12.83
C SER A 57 2.32 -15.34 -11.70
N GLY A 58 3.55 -14.93 -11.37
CA GLY A 58 3.83 -13.92 -10.35
C GLY A 58 3.76 -14.46 -8.92
N ARG A 59 3.72 -13.52 -7.97
CA ARG A 59 3.62 -13.81 -6.54
C ARG A 59 2.49 -13.00 -5.93
N THR A 60 1.65 -13.65 -5.14
CA THR A 60 0.52 -13.01 -4.49
C THR A 60 0.66 -13.11 -2.97
N LEU A 61 0.43 -12.00 -2.29
CA LEU A 61 0.28 -11.93 -0.84
C LEU A 61 -1.21 -11.81 -0.52
N ILE A 62 -1.65 -12.54 0.50
CA ILE A 62 -3.00 -12.44 1.06
C ILE A 62 -2.95 -11.45 2.24
N VAL A 63 -3.79 -10.42 2.20
CA VAL A 63 -3.99 -9.50 3.32
C VAL A 63 -5.09 -10.10 4.20
N GLU A 64 -4.69 -10.72 5.31
CA GLU A 64 -5.61 -11.41 6.21
C GLU A 64 -6.32 -10.45 7.17
N GLY A 65 -7.60 -10.71 7.41
CA GLY A 65 -8.37 -10.04 8.45
C GLY A 65 -8.00 -10.53 9.85
N PRO A 66 -8.30 -9.73 10.88
CA PRO A 66 -8.05 -10.16 12.25
C PRO A 66 -8.84 -11.43 12.57
N GLN A 67 -8.23 -12.32 13.38
CA GLN A 67 -8.90 -13.46 14.01
C GLN A 67 -9.60 -14.44 13.03
N GLY A 68 -9.05 -14.63 11.83
CA GLY A 68 -9.55 -15.66 10.91
C GLY A 68 -10.85 -15.30 10.20
N GLN A 69 -11.18 -14.00 10.11
CA GLN A 69 -12.29 -13.48 9.30
C GLN A 69 -12.10 -13.68 7.78
N GLY A 70 -10.94 -14.23 7.38
CA GLY A 70 -10.56 -14.48 6.01
C GLY A 70 -9.88 -13.27 5.37
N PRO A 71 -9.60 -13.35 4.06
CA PRO A 71 -8.88 -12.32 3.32
C PRO A 71 -9.66 -11.00 3.27
N LEU A 72 -9.01 -9.90 3.61
CA LEU A 72 -9.50 -8.54 3.37
C LEU A 72 -9.15 -8.05 1.97
N GLY A 73 -8.09 -8.61 1.38
CA GLY A 73 -7.60 -8.23 0.06
C GLY A 73 -6.36 -9.03 -0.35
N TYR A 74 -5.83 -8.71 -1.51
CA TYR A 74 -4.64 -9.37 -2.07
C TYR A 74 -3.71 -8.34 -2.71
N LEU A 75 -2.41 -8.63 -2.68
CA LEU A 75 -1.36 -7.86 -3.35
C LEU A 75 -0.63 -8.78 -4.33
N HIS A 76 -0.62 -8.41 -5.61
CA HIS A 76 0.06 -9.16 -6.65
C HIS A 76 1.31 -8.44 -7.15
N PHE A 77 2.44 -9.13 -7.05
CA PHE A 77 3.75 -8.66 -7.43
C PHE A 77 4.29 -9.48 -8.61
N PHE A 78 4.58 -8.90 -9.77
CA PHE A 78 4.22 -7.58 -10.32
C PHE A 78 3.85 -7.78 -11.80
N PHE A 79 3.24 -6.78 -12.42
CA PHE A 79 2.97 -6.74 -13.86
C PHE A 79 3.65 -5.53 -14.52
N TRP A 80 3.63 -5.51 -15.85
CA TRP A 80 4.05 -4.40 -16.71
C TRP A 80 3.20 -4.45 -17.99
N GLU A 81 3.04 -3.32 -18.70
CA GLU A 81 2.30 -3.24 -19.97
C GLU A 81 3.23 -2.96 -21.14
N GLY A 82 4.29 -2.17 -20.92
CA GLY A 82 5.27 -1.92 -21.97
C GLY A 82 6.05 -3.16 -22.39
N GLN A 83 6.87 -3.04 -23.43
CA GLN A 83 7.66 -4.18 -23.89
C GLN A 83 8.79 -4.47 -22.90
N ALA A 84 8.80 -5.66 -22.30
CA ALA A 84 9.96 -6.16 -21.55
C ALA A 84 11.00 -6.77 -22.50
N TYR A 85 12.26 -6.72 -22.08
CA TYR A 85 13.41 -7.20 -22.84
C TYR A 85 14.30 -8.08 -21.97
N THR A 86 14.70 -9.23 -22.50
CA THR A 86 15.71 -10.10 -21.90
C THR A 86 17.10 -9.51 -22.15
N LEU A 87 17.87 -9.29 -21.09
CA LEU A 87 19.26 -8.81 -21.16
C LEU A 87 20.24 -9.99 -21.12
N THR A 88 19.99 -10.96 -20.27
CA THR A 88 20.75 -12.21 -20.11
C THR A 88 19.78 -13.35 -19.77
N ASP A 89 20.28 -14.58 -19.66
CA ASP A 89 19.46 -15.74 -19.30
C ASP A 89 18.76 -15.60 -17.93
N THR A 90 19.22 -14.69 -17.07
CA THR A 90 18.70 -14.48 -15.71
C THR A 90 18.16 -13.07 -15.47
N GLU A 91 18.31 -12.15 -16.42
CA GLU A 91 18.00 -10.74 -16.23
C GLU A 91 17.07 -10.23 -17.33
N SER A 92 16.05 -9.49 -16.92
CA SER A 92 15.10 -8.86 -17.83
C SER A 92 14.80 -7.46 -17.33
N MET A 93 14.41 -6.58 -18.25
CA MET A 93 14.04 -5.21 -17.93
C MET A 93 12.67 -4.86 -18.49
N ALA A 94 11.97 -3.98 -17.81
CA ALA A 94 10.66 -3.47 -18.22
C ALA A 94 10.58 -1.95 -18.02
N PRO A 95 9.71 -1.24 -18.76
CA PRO A 95 9.62 0.23 -18.69
C PRO A 95 8.68 0.75 -17.59
N ASP A 96 7.78 -0.10 -17.09
CA ASP A 96 6.76 0.27 -16.12
C ASP A 96 6.47 -0.88 -15.14
N LEU A 97 5.93 -0.51 -13.99
CA LEU A 97 5.60 -1.42 -12.91
C LEU A 97 4.16 -1.24 -12.48
N TYR A 98 3.44 -2.35 -12.35
CA TYR A 98 2.12 -2.40 -11.74
C TYR A 98 2.10 -3.40 -10.58
N LEU A 99 1.59 -2.94 -9.44
CA LEU A 99 1.13 -3.81 -8.37
C LEU A 99 -0.36 -4.00 -8.52
N GLY A 100 -0.80 -5.24 -8.76
CA GLY A 100 -2.22 -5.57 -8.71
C GLY A 100 -2.68 -5.56 -7.27
N VAL A 101 -3.79 -4.89 -6.96
CA VAL A 101 -4.36 -4.88 -5.63
C VAL A 101 -5.82 -5.29 -5.70
N SER A 102 -6.30 -5.97 -4.66
CA SER A 102 -7.73 -6.21 -4.50
C SER A 102 -8.15 -6.02 -3.06
N ALA A 103 -9.37 -5.55 -2.85
CA ALA A 103 -9.92 -5.35 -1.53
C ALA A 103 -11.41 -5.67 -1.52
N ARG A 104 -11.89 -6.14 -0.37
CA ARG A 104 -13.33 -6.22 -0.11
C ARG A 104 -13.95 -4.83 -0.15
N ARG A 105 -15.16 -4.72 -0.71
CA ARG A 105 -15.93 -3.47 -0.75
C ARG A 105 -16.21 -2.92 0.66
N SER A 106 -16.49 -3.81 1.62
CA SER A 106 -16.81 -3.54 3.03
C SER A 106 -16.16 -4.58 3.94
N LEU A 107 -15.82 -4.20 5.18
CA LEU A 107 -15.24 -5.07 6.21
C LEU A 107 -16.29 -5.85 7.02
N ASP A 108 -17.42 -6.18 6.41
CA ASP A 108 -18.45 -6.98 7.07
C ASP A 108 -18.05 -8.45 7.23
N THR A 109 -18.81 -9.22 8.00
CA THR A 109 -18.56 -10.65 8.25
C THR A 109 -18.93 -11.55 7.07
N GLY A 110 -19.41 -11.00 5.95
CA GLY A 110 -19.86 -11.76 4.78
C GLY A 110 -18.75 -12.09 3.77
N ARG A 111 -19.10 -12.85 2.73
CA ARG A 111 -18.32 -12.87 1.48
C ARG A 111 -18.81 -11.70 0.63
N GLY A 112 -18.28 -10.51 0.91
CA GLY A 112 -18.60 -9.30 0.15
C GLY A 112 -17.95 -9.28 -1.24
N ASP A 113 -18.42 -8.37 -2.10
CA ASP A 113 -17.80 -8.12 -3.41
C ASP A 113 -16.31 -7.75 -3.24
N GLU A 114 -15.48 -8.34 -4.09
CA GLU A 114 -14.07 -7.99 -4.22
C GLU A 114 -13.89 -6.98 -5.35
N LEU A 115 -13.16 -5.91 -5.07
CA LEU A 115 -12.77 -4.88 -6.02
C LEU A 115 -11.32 -5.10 -6.42
N LEU A 116 -11.01 -4.81 -7.68
CA LEU A 116 -9.68 -4.96 -8.28
C LEU A 116 -9.23 -3.62 -8.84
N ASP A 117 -7.97 -3.28 -8.59
CA ASP A 117 -7.32 -2.11 -9.19
C ASP A 117 -5.79 -2.33 -9.21
N ARG A 118 -5.02 -1.30 -9.57
CA ARG A 118 -3.57 -1.36 -9.63
C ARG A 118 -2.90 -0.08 -9.16
N ILE A 119 -1.72 -0.21 -8.56
CA ILE A 119 -0.80 0.90 -8.31
C ILE A 119 0.28 0.88 -9.38
N SER A 120 0.37 1.96 -10.15
CA SER A 120 1.27 2.05 -11.29
C SER A 120 2.43 3.00 -11.06
N PHE A 121 3.66 2.59 -11.38
CA PHE A 121 4.84 3.44 -11.45
C PHE A 121 5.36 3.47 -12.89
N SER A 122 5.40 4.65 -13.48
CA SER A 122 6.04 4.88 -14.78
C SER A 122 7.57 4.90 -14.63
N GLY A 123 8.30 4.66 -15.72
CA GLY A 123 9.77 4.62 -15.72
C GLY A 123 10.44 5.84 -15.05
N ASP A 124 9.87 7.03 -15.20
CA ASP A 124 10.39 8.27 -14.58
C ASP A 124 10.14 8.33 -13.05
N GLU A 125 9.23 7.51 -12.54
CA GLU A 125 8.90 7.38 -11.12
C GLU A 125 9.67 6.25 -10.42
N LEU A 126 10.36 5.37 -11.18
CA LEU A 126 11.07 4.20 -10.66
C LEU A 126 12.37 4.60 -9.96
N ARG A 127 12.24 5.07 -8.72
CA ARG A 127 13.37 5.36 -7.84
C ARG A 127 13.05 4.93 -6.41
N PRO A 128 14.05 4.51 -5.62
CA PRO A 128 13.85 4.24 -4.20
C PRO A 128 13.20 5.43 -3.48
N GLY A 129 12.22 5.14 -2.62
CA GLY A 129 11.42 6.13 -1.89
C GLY A 129 10.23 6.70 -2.68
N ALA A 130 10.07 6.42 -3.97
CA ALA A 130 8.84 6.76 -4.68
C ALA A 130 7.67 6.01 -4.05
N SER A 131 6.59 6.72 -3.75
CA SER A 131 5.45 6.19 -3.02
C SER A 131 4.13 6.62 -3.66
N LYS A 132 3.18 5.69 -3.71
CA LYS A 132 1.82 5.94 -4.20
C LYS A 132 0.81 5.31 -3.25
N ARG A 133 -0.34 5.97 -3.16
CA ARG A 133 -1.46 5.55 -2.32
C ARG A 133 -2.68 5.27 -3.19
N LEU A 134 -3.40 4.21 -2.86
CA LEU A 134 -4.65 3.84 -3.52
C LEU A 134 -5.66 3.32 -2.49
N ARG A 135 -6.80 3.99 -2.39
CA ARG A 135 -7.96 3.48 -1.64
C ARG A 135 -8.86 2.70 -2.61
N ILE A 136 -9.17 1.46 -2.25
CA ILE A 136 -10.08 0.60 -2.99
C ILE A 136 -10.93 -0.18 -1.98
N GLY A 137 -12.25 -0.09 -2.14
CA GLY A 137 -13.19 -0.66 -1.17
C GLY A 137 -12.89 -0.16 0.24
N ALA A 138 -12.72 -1.12 1.15
CA ALA A 138 -12.46 -0.84 2.55
C ALA A 138 -10.96 -0.89 2.94
N LEU A 139 -10.05 -0.90 1.96
CA LEU A 139 -8.61 -0.84 2.19
C LEU A 139 -7.98 0.38 1.52
N GLU A 140 -6.91 0.87 2.12
CA GLU A 140 -5.99 1.84 1.54
C GLU A 140 -4.58 1.24 1.55
N TYR A 141 -3.98 1.20 0.36
CA TYR A 141 -2.64 0.68 0.12
C TYR A 141 -1.67 1.83 -0.06
N ILE A 142 -0.52 1.75 0.57
CA ILE A 142 0.59 2.69 0.39
C ILE A 142 1.79 1.88 -0.07
N ALA A 143 2.05 1.90 -1.37
CA ALA A 143 3.19 1.19 -1.96
C ALA A 143 4.38 2.13 -2.09
N THR A 144 5.53 1.72 -1.57
CA THR A 144 6.79 2.48 -1.58
C THR A 144 7.89 1.61 -2.17
N LEU A 145 8.55 2.08 -3.23
CA LEU A 145 9.69 1.39 -3.83
C LEU A 145 10.86 1.42 -2.84
N THR A 146 11.26 0.28 -2.27
CA THR A 146 12.40 0.21 -1.35
C THR A 146 13.70 -0.06 -2.09
N ARG A 147 13.63 -0.82 -3.19
CA ARG A 147 14.75 -1.07 -4.08
C ARG A 147 14.27 -1.12 -5.53
N VAL A 148 15.00 -0.45 -6.40
CA VAL A 148 14.85 -0.54 -7.86
C VAL A 148 16.12 -0.04 -8.51
N GLU A 149 16.64 -0.79 -9.48
CA GLU A 149 17.79 -0.40 -10.30
C GLU A 149 17.28 -0.07 -11.71
N THR A 150 17.59 1.13 -12.19
CA THR A 150 17.16 1.60 -13.51
C THR A 150 18.30 1.65 -14.50
N VAL A 151 18.01 1.27 -15.74
CA VAL A 151 18.92 1.33 -16.88
C VAL A 151 18.30 2.16 -18.01
N GLN A 152 19.13 2.85 -18.77
CA GLN A 152 18.69 3.54 -19.99
C GLN A 152 18.73 2.58 -21.16
N TYR A 153 17.58 2.35 -21.80
CA TYR A 153 17.48 1.51 -23.00
C TYR A 153 16.75 2.24 -24.11
N LYS A 154 17.40 2.38 -25.26
CA LYS A 154 16.87 3.12 -26.44
C LYS A 154 16.36 4.53 -26.11
N GLY A 155 16.99 5.20 -25.15
CA GLY A 155 16.65 6.56 -24.74
C GLY A 155 15.47 6.68 -23.76
N ALA A 156 14.99 5.56 -23.20
CA ALA A 156 13.94 5.55 -22.18
C ALA A 156 14.37 4.75 -20.93
N PRO A 157 13.96 5.18 -19.73
CA PRO A 157 14.25 4.46 -18.50
C PRO A 157 13.50 3.12 -18.46
N HIS A 158 14.22 2.08 -18.07
CA HIS A 158 13.69 0.76 -17.74
C HIS A 158 14.23 0.37 -16.36
N PHE A 159 13.58 -0.56 -15.66
CA PHE A 159 14.12 -1.15 -14.44
C PHE A 159 14.56 -2.59 -14.68
N LEU A 160 15.58 -3.01 -13.93
CA LEU A 160 15.98 -4.41 -13.81
C LEU A 160 14.95 -5.14 -12.96
N MET A 161 14.26 -6.11 -13.55
CA MET A 161 13.14 -6.81 -12.93
C MET A 161 13.57 -7.59 -11.68
N SER A 162 14.81 -8.07 -11.63
CA SER A 162 15.37 -8.78 -10.46
C SER A 162 15.67 -7.87 -9.26
N SER A 163 15.76 -6.56 -9.48
CA SER A 163 16.17 -5.58 -8.47
C SER A 163 15.01 -5.03 -7.63
N LEU A 164 13.77 -5.28 -8.08
CA LEU A 164 12.59 -4.62 -7.55
C LEU A 164 12.19 -5.16 -6.18
N GLU A 165 12.04 -4.26 -5.21
CA GLU A 165 11.44 -4.52 -3.92
C GLU A 165 10.49 -3.37 -3.55
N VAL A 166 9.32 -3.71 -3.03
CA VAL A 166 8.27 -2.75 -2.71
C VAL A 166 7.74 -3.03 -1.31
N SER A 167 7.80 -2.03 -0.44
CA SER A 167 7.09 -2.06 0.83
C SER A 167 5.65 -1.60 0.62
N VAL A 168 4.68 -2.34 1.16
CA VAL A 168 3.27 -1.99 1.09
C VAL A 168 2.69 -1.96 2.49
N ASP A 169 2.30 -0.77 2.94
CA ASP A 169 1.47 -0.60 4.13
C ASP A 169 0.01 -0.67 3.72
N VAL A 170 -0.78 -1.42 4.50
CA VAL A 170 -2.21 -1.62 4.28
C VAL A 170 -2.98 -1.10 5.48
N LEU A 171 -3.95 -0.23 5.21
CA LEU A 171 -4.84 0.36 6.18
C LEU A 171 -6.27 -0.10 5.90
N SER A 172 -7.02 -0.43 6.94
CA SER A 172 -8.47 -0.52 6.85
C SER A 172 -9.05 0.88 6.81
N VAL A 173 -10.12 1.08 6.04
CA VAL A 173 -10.81 2.36 5.94
C VAL A 173 -12.28 2.15 6.27
N THR A 174 -12.74 2.82 7.32
CA THR A 174 -14.15 2.83 7.72
C THR A 174 -14.66 4.26 7.62
N ASP A 175 -15.72 4.45 6.83
CA ASP A 175 -16.44 5.72 6.82
C ASP A 175 -17.32 5.74 8.07
N THR A 176 -17.09 6.70 8.96
CA THR A 176 -17.88 6.81 10.19
C THR A 176 -19.22 7.46 9.83
N PRO A 177 -20.37 6.87 10.23
CA PRO A 177 -21.69 7.43 9.93
C PRO A 177 -21.97 8.74 10.66
#